data_AF-F2R2U0-F1
#
_entry.id   AF-F2R2U0-F1
#
_cell.length_a   1.000
_cell.length_b   1.000
_cell.length_c   1.000
_cell.angle_alpha   90.00
_cell.angle_beta   90.00
_cell.angle_gamma   90.00
#
_symmetry.space_group_name_H-M   'P 1'
#
loop_
_entity.id
_entity.type
_entity.pdbx_description
1 polymer ?
#
loop_
_entity_poly.entity_id
_entity_poly.type
_entity_poly.pdbx_seq_one_letter_code
_entity_poly.pdbx_strand_id
1 'polypeptide(L)'
;MKLDGASRRRIEIFELRLRIELATIEAYHRVCRPENPLLYINNVTGRLSMVIALVPPENVLEAVGLVRLVRHVYGRASDILHGRSSMVDAPAVIIDEWRSIVERLETLAGVRTAEDSN
;
A
#
# COMPACT_ATOMS: atom_id res chain seq x y z
N MET A 1 15.02 20.78 15.51
CA MET A 1 13.74 21.37 15.05
C MET A 1 12.64 20.35 15.30
N LYS A 2 11.64 20.63 16.16
CA LYS A 2 10.50 19.72 16.37
C LYS A 2 9.49 19.99 15.26
N LEU A 3 9.14 18.96 14.49
CA LEU A 3 8.02 19.03 13.54
C LEU A 3 6.72 19.22 14.32
N ASP A 4 5.83 20.06 13.81
CA ASP A 4 4.46 20.14 14.31
C ASP A 4 3.69 18.82 14.04
N GLY A 5 2.58 18.62 14.75
CA GLY A 5 1.81 17.37 14.68
C GLY A 5 1.26 17.06 13.28
N ALA A 6 0.85 18.08 12.52
CA ALA A 6 0.30 17.91 11.18
C ALA A 6 1.39 17.51 10.17
N SER A 7 2.56 18.15 10.27
CA SER A 7 3.74 17.80 9.49
C SER A 7 4.17 16.36 9.74
N ARG A 8 4.17 15.90 11.01
CA ARG A 8 4.47 14.50 11.35
C ARG A 8 3.46 13.53 10.72
N ARG A 9 2.16 13.81 10.82
CA ARG A 9 1.12 12.96 10.22
C ARG A 9 1.23 12.87 8.70
N ARG A 10 1.54 13.98 8.04
CA ARG A 10 1.78 13.97 6.59
C ARG A 10 2.95 13.08 6.20
N ILE A 11 4.03 13.07 6.99
CA ILE A 11 5.17 12.17 6.77
C ILE A 11 4.74 10.71 6.94
N GLU A 12 4.01 10.38 7.99
CA GLU A 12 3.49 9.00 8.21
C GLU A 12 2.59 8.54 7.04
N ILE A 13 1.70 9.40 6.56
CA ILE A 13 0.85 9.11 5.39
C ILE A 13 1.68 8.94 4.12
N PHE A 14 2.72 9.76 3.95
CA PHE A 14 3.65 9.64 2.84
C PHE A 14 4.41 8.30 2.87
N GLU A 15 4.90 7.88 4.03
CA GLU A 15 5.55 6.59 4.23
C GLU A 15 4.62 5.42 3.87
N LEU A 16 3.37 5.44 4.35
CA LEU A 16 2.38 4.42 4.01
C LEU A 16 2.14 4.35 2.50
N ARG A 17 2.06 5.50 1.82
CA ARG A 17 1.91 5.55 0.36
C ARG A 17 3.10 4.92 -0.36
N LEU A 18 4.32 5.25 0.04
CA LEU A 18 5.54 4.66 -0.54
C LEU A 18 5.61 3.15 -0.33
N ARG A 19 5.24 2.67 0.86
CA ARG A 19 5.20 1.24 1.17
C ARG A 19 4.23 0.48 0.27
N ILE A 20 3.04 1.04 0.00
CA ILE A 20 2.11 0.48 -0.99
C ILE A 20 2.77 0.42 -2.37
N GLU A 21 3.41 1.49 -2.82
CA GLU A 21 4.08 1.54 -4.13
C GLU A 21 5.13 0.43 -4.26
N LEU A 22 6.01 0.30 -3.26
CA LEU A 22 7.04 -0.74 -3.21
C LEU A 22 6.44 -2.15 -3.22
N ALA A 23 5.44 -2.43 -2.38
CA ALA A 23 4.77 -3.73 -2.34
C ALA A 23 4.15 -4.10 -3.70
N THR A 24 3.55 -3.14 -4.40
CA THR A 24 2.98 -3.41 -5.73
C THR A 24 4.03 -3.60 -6.82
N ILE A 25 5.18 -2.93 -6.73
CA ILE A 25 6.33 -3.17 -7.62
C ILE A 25 6.83 -4.60 -7.43
N GLU A 26 7.04 -5.01 -6.18
CA GLU A 26 7.54 -6.33 -5.87
C GLU A 26 6.58 -7.42 -6.35
N ALA A 27 5.28 -7.26 -6.08
CA ALA A 27 4.27 -8.19 -6.55
C ALA A 27 4.24 -8.27 -8.08
N TYR A 28 4.32 -7.14 -8.77
CA TYR A 28 4.40 -7.10 -10.23
C TYR A 28 5.64 -7.84 -10.76
N HIS A 29 6.83 -7.62 -10.19
CA HIS A 29 8.04 -8.31 -10.63
C HIS A 29 7.97 -9.82 -10.45
N ARG A 30 7.41 -10.29 -9.32
CA ARG A 30 7.27 -11.72 -9.03
C ARG A 30 6.30 -12.42 -9.98
N VAL A 31 5.17 -11.79 -10.28
CA VAL A 31 4.14 -12.37 -11.16
C VAL A 31 4.54 -12.26 -12.62
N CYS A 32 5.01 -11.08 -13.05
CA CYS A 32 5.15 -10.78 -14.47
C CYS A 32 6.56 -11.02 -15.03
N ARG A 33 7.59 -11.29 -14.21
CA ARG A 33 9.02 -11.44 -14.59
C ARG A 33 9.46 -10.46 -15.70
N PRO A 34 10.09 -9.32 -15.36
CA PRO A 34 10.19 -8.12 -16.21
C PRO A 34 11.16 -8.22 -17.40
N GLU A 35 11.45 -9.41 -17.92
CA GLU A 35 12.34 -9.62 -19.06
C GLU A 35 11.81 -8.99 -20.37
N ASN A 36 10.57 -8.47 -20.37
CA ASN A 36 9.98 -7.75 -21.50
C ASN A 36 9.48 -6.34 -21.09
N PRO A 37 10.22 -5.26 -21.42
CA PRO A 37 9.94 -3.90 -20.96
C PRO A 37 8.67 -3.27 -21.58
N LEU A 38 8.00 -3.93 -22.51
CA LEU A 38 6.84 -3.40 -23.23
C LEU A 38 5.50 -3.51 -22.46
N LEU A 39 5.46 -4.22 -21.32
CA LEU A 39 4.25 -4.42 -20.50
C LEU A 39 4.35 -3.76 -19.11
N TYR A 40 4.99 -2.59 -19.00
CA TYR A 40 5.09 -1.90 -17.71
C TYR A 40 3.76 -1.24 -17.28
N ILE A 41 3.10 -1.81 -16.28
CA ILE A 41 1.93 -1.17 -15.65
C ILE A 41 2.43 -0.07 -14.70
N ASN A 42 2.42 1.18 -15.17
CA ASN A 42 2.95 2.30 -14.40
C ASN A 42 2.05 2.70 -13.20
N ASN A 43 0.75 2.40 -13.24
CA ASN A 43 -0.17 2.79 -12.17
C ASN A 43 -0.20 1.75 -11.03
N VAL A 44 -0.24 2.24 -9.77
CA VAL A 44 -0.32 1.38 -8.57
C VAL A 44 -1.59 0.55 -8.58
N THR A 45 -2.71 1.14 -9.00
CA THR A 45 -4.03 0.51 -9.05
C THR A 45 -4.06 -0.78 -9.86
N GLY A 46 -3.34 -0.81 -10.98
CA GLY A 46 -3.20 -1.96 -11.86
C GLY A 46 -2.15 -2.94 -11.37
N ARG A 47 -1.08 -2.49 -10.73
CA ARG A 47 -0.11 -3.40 -10.08
C ARG A 47 -0.69 -4.11 -8.85
N LEU A 48 -1.64 -3.49 -8.16
CA LEU A 48 -2.32 -4.11 -7.00
C LEU A 48 -2.99 -5.44 -7.33
N SER A 49 -3.49 -5.64 -8.55
CA SER A 49 -4.10 -6.93 -8.91
C SER A 49 -3.08 -8.07 -8.97
N MET A 50 -1.79 -7.78 -9.14
CA MET A 50 -0.74 -8.80 -9.12
C MET A 50 -0.60 -9.46 -7.75
N VAL A 51 -0.95 -8.75 -6.67
CA VAL A 51 -0.98 -9.33 -5.31
C VAL A 51 -1.95 -10.51 -5.23
N ILE A 52 -3.08 -10.46 -5.95
CA ILE A 52 -4.07 -11.55 -5.97
C ILE A 52 -3.48 -12.79 -6.64
N ALA A 53 -2.59 -12.62 -7.62
CA ALA A 53 -1.94 -13.74 -8.31
C ALA A 53 -0.84 -14.40 -7.48
N LEU A 54 -0.45 -13.83 -6.34
CA LEU A 54 0.57 -14.40 -5.43
C LEU A 54 -0.02 -15.31 -4.34
N VAL A 55 -1.34 -15.27 -4.14
CA VAL A 55 -1.99 -16.07 -3.08
C VAL A 55 -2.53 -17.39 -3.64
N PRO A 56 -2.61 -18.45 -2.82
CA PRO A 56 -3.23 -19.69 -3.26
C PRO A 56 -4.75 -19.50 -3.48
N PRO A 57 -5.40 -20.35 -4.30
CA PRO A 57 -6.81 -20.19 -4.72
C PRO A 57 -7.81 -19.97 -3.57
N GLU A 58 -7.62 -20.66 -2.45
CA GLU A 58 -8.45 -20.57 -1.25
C GLU A 58 -8.46 -19.18 -0.60
N ASN A 59 -7.41 -18.38 -0.82
CA ASN A 59 -7.24 -17.06 -0.20
C ASN A 59 -7.56 -15.90 -1.16
N VAL A 60 -8.00 -16.18 -2.39
CA VAL A 60 -8.25 -15.15 -3.42
C VAL A 60 -9.28 -14.12 -2.96
N LEU A 61 -10.38 -14.54 -2.32
CA LEU A 61 -11.43 -13.61 -1.87
C LEU A 61 -10.91 -12.64 -0.79
N GLU A 62 -10.09 -13.13 0.13
CA GLU A 62 -9.45 -12.29 1.15
C GLU A 62 -8.50 -11.28 0.49
N ALA A 63 -7.65 -11.74 -0.43
CA ALA A 63 -6.73 -10.87 -1.17
C ALA A 63 -7.47 -9.79 -1.98
N VAL A 64 -8.59 -10.12 -2.62
CA VAL A 64 -9.46 -9.14 -3.31
C VAL A 64 -10.00 -8.10 -2.32
N GLY A 65 -10.45 -8.54 -1.14
CA GLY A 65 -10.90 -7.65 -0.07
C GLY A 65 -9.80 -6.69 0.36
N LEU A 66 -8.59 -7.21 0.61
CA LEU A 66 -7.44 -6.41 1.00
C LEU A 66 -7.04 -5.41 -0.09
N VAL A 67 -6.99 -5.82 -1.36
CA VAL A 67 -6.66 -4.93 -2.48
C VAL A 67 -7.65 -3.76 -2.59
N ARG A 68 -8.94 -4.00 -2.32
CA ARG A 68 -9.95 -2.91 -2.28
C ARG A 68 -9.66 -1.92 -1.15
N LEU A 69 -9.33 -2.42 0.05
CA LEU A 69 -8.96 -1.58 1.19
C LEU A 69 -7.68 -0.77 0.90
N VAL A 70 -6.65 -1.41 0.36
CA VAL A 70 -5.39 -0.74 -0.01
C VAL A 70 -5.63 0.34 -1.06
N ARG A 71 -6.47 0.08 -2.07
CA ARG A 71 -6.83 1.08 -3.08
C ARG A 71 -7.51 2.30 -2.45
N HIS A 72 -8.38 2.09 -1.47
CA HIS A 72 -8.99 3.17 -0.71
C HIS A 72 -7.93 3.98 0.06
N VAL A 73 -7.06 3.31 0.82
CA VAL A 73 -5.96 3.94 1.57
C VAL A 73 -5.05 4.75 0.64
N TYR A 74 -4.62 4.18 -0.49
CA TYR A 74 -3.76 4.85 -1.46
C TYR A 74 -4.40 6.12 -2.03
N GLY A 75 -5.70 6.05 -2.37
CA GLY A 75 -6.46 7.21 -2.85
C GLY A 75 -6.55 8.32 -1.80
N ARG A 76 -6.92 7.98 -0.56
CA ARG A 76 -7.02 8.94 0.55
C ARG A 76 -5.68 9.56 0.89
N ALA A 77 -4.61 8.77 0.95
CA ALA A 77 -3.26 9.24 1.16
C ALA A 77 -2.84 10.23 0.06
N SER A 78 -3.11 9.90 -1.20
CA SER A 78 -2.86 10.81 -2.34
C SER A 78 -3.63 12.13 -2.18
N ASP A 79 -4.92 12.09 -1.83
CA ASP A 79 -5.71 13.32 -1.66
C ASP A 79 -5.18 14.21 -0.52
N ILE A 80 -4.77 13.61 0.59
CA ILE A 80 -4.19 14.37 1.72
C ILE A 80 -2.87 15.02 1.32
N LEU A 81 -1.98 14.26 0.66
CA LEU A 81 -0.65 14.75 0.25
C LEU A 81 -0.71 15.85 -0.81
N HIS A 82 -1.73 15.82 -1.69
CA HIS A 82 -1.95 16.87 -2.69
C HIS A 82 -2.84 18.02 -2.18
N GLY A 83 -3.19 18.05 -0.89
CA GLY A 83 -4.03 19.10 -0.32
C GLY A 83 -5.48 19.11 -0.81
N ARG A 84 -5.95 18.03 -1.46
CA ARG A 84 -7.35 17.89 -1.93
C ARG A 84 -8.32 17.46 -0.81
N SER A 85 -7.79 17.07 0.34
CA SER A 85 -8.59 16.72 1.52
C SER A 85 -8.20 17.57 2.72
N SER A 86 -9.21 18.02 3.47
CA SER A 86 -9.05 18.69 4.77
C SER A 86 -8.58 17.75 5.90
N MET A 87 -8.46 16.44 5.65
CA MET A 87 -7.92 15.43 6.57
C MET A 87 -6.39 15.55 6.79
N VAL A 88 -5.84 16.75 6.77
CA VAL A 88 -4.43 17.00 7.13
C VAL A 88 -4.15 16.49 8.56
N ASP A 89 -5.17 16.55 9.43
CA ASP A 89 -5.17 15.96 10.76
C ASP A 89 -5.94 14.63 10.82
N ALA A 90 -5.64 13.69 9.94
CA ALA A 90 -6.18 12.33 10.03
C ALA A 90 -5.98 11.78 11.46
N PRO A 91 -7.03 11.29 12.16
CA PRO A 91 -6.89 10.78 13.52
C PRO A 91 -5.84 9.67 13.59
N ALA A 92 -5.09 9.59 14.70
CA ALA A 92 -4.04 8.57 14.88
C ALA A 92 -4.57 7.14 14.64
N VAL A 93 -5.78 6.86 15.14
CA VAL A 93 -6.46 5.57 14.92
C VAL A 93 -6.63 5.21 13.44
N ILE A 94 -6.90 6.19 12.57
CA ILE A 94 -7.03 5.95 11.13
C ILE A 94 -5.67 5.64 10.51
N ILE A 95 -4.61 6.30 10.96
CA ILE A 95 -3.25 6.03 10.49
C ILE A 95 -2.81 4.63 10.92
N ASP A 96 -3.16 4.20 12.14
CA ASP A 96 -2.87 2.85 12.64
C ASP A 96 -3.64 1.77 11.86
N GLU A 97 -4.91 2.01 11.54
CA GLU A 97 -5.70 1.14 10.66
C GLU A 97 -5.06 1.04 9.26
N TRP A 98 -4.65 2.17 8.69
CA TRP A 98 -3.97 2.18 7.38
C TRP A 98 -2.64 1.43 7.45
N ARG A 99 -1.89 1.58 8.54
CA ARG A 99 -0.65 0.84 8.79
C ARG A 99 -0.91 -0.65 8.76
N SER A 100 -1.89 -1.14 9.52
CA SER A 100 -2.25 -2.57 9.55
C SER A 100 -2.65 -3.10 8.16
N ILE A 101 -3.40 -2.31 7.38
CA ILE A 101 -3.75 -2.67 6.00
C ILE A 101 -2.50 -2.79 5.11
N VAL A 102 -1.56 -1.85 5.23
CA VAL A 102 -0.30 -1.86 4.47
C VAL A 102 0.60 -3.02 4.87
N GLU A 103 0.67 -3.38 6.15
CA GLU A 103 1.48 -4.50 6.63
C GLU A 103 0.97 -5.86 6.11
N ARG A 104 -0.35 -6.03 6.05
CA ARG A 104 -0.96 -7.21 5.41
C ARG A 104 -0.62 -7.27 3.92
N LEU A 105 -0.65 -6.13 3.22
CA LEU A 105 -0.28 -6.06 1.82
C LEU A 105 1.20 -6.46 1.61
N GLU A 106 2.11 -5.93 2.42
CA GLU A 106 3.54 -6.24 2.35
C GLU A 106 3.82 -7.72 2.59
N THR A 107 3.07 -8.35 3.50
CA THR A 107 3.14 -9.78 3.75
C THR A 107 2.71 -10.58 2.53
N LEU A 108 1.59 -10.24 1.89
CA LEU A 108 1.14 -10.91 0.66
C LEU A 108 2.07 -10.68 -0.53
N ALA A 109 2.64 -9.48 -0.65
CA ALA A 109 3.65 -9.18 -1.65
C ALA A 109 5.01 -9.82 -1.33
N GLY A 110 5.18 -10.34 -0.11
CA GLY A 110 6.42 -10.88 0.46
C GLY A 110 7.58 -9.87 0.48
N VAL A 111 7.27 -8.59 0.69
CA VAL A 111 8.23 -7.53 1.05
C VAL A 111 8.63 -7.62 2.51
N ARG A 112 7.70 -8.09 3.36
CA ARG A 112 7.91 -8.32 4.79
C ARG A 112 7.63 -9.79 5.10
N THR A 113 8.42 -10.38 5.99
CA THR A 113 8.16 -11.74 6.47
C THR A 113 7.19 -11.70 7.65
N ALA A 114 6.46 -12.79 7.90
CA ALA A 114 5.54 -12.87 9.04
C ALA A 114 6.26 -12.66 10.39
N GLU A 115 7.58 -12.90 10.44
CA GLU A 115 8.44 -12.76 11.63
C GLU A 115 8.75 -11.30 11.97
N ASP A 116 8.64 -10.38 11.01
CA ASP A 116 8.92 -8.96 11.21
C ASP A 116 7.76 -8.22 11.91
N SER A 117 6.62 -8.89 12.15
CA SER A 117 5.36 -8.30 12.67
C SER A 117 5.19 -8.38 14.20
N ASN A 118 6.24 -8.74 14.93
CA ASN A 118 6.26 -8.78 16.41
C ASN A 118 6.71 -7.47 17.05
#